data_AF-A0A6A7LFB8-F1
#
_entry.id   AF-A0A6A7LFB8-F1
#
_cell.length_a   1.000
_cell.length_b   1.000
_cell.length_c   1.000
_cell.angle_alpha   90.00
_cell.angle_beta   90.00
_cell.angle_gamma   90.00
#
_symmetry.space_group_name_H-M   'P 1'
#
loop_
_entity.id
_entity.type
_entity.pdbx_description
1 polymer ?
#
loop_
_entity_poly.entity_id
_entity_poly.type
_entity_poly.pdbx_seq_one_letter_code
_entity_poly.pdbx_strand_id
1 'polypeptide(L)'
;MKINLERSGGIMGSVSSRTIDTDKLSQSQATELKELLTHSDFFELSSLRSNVASQKGAADYYTYNITVEDGEKKHSVKCTDIAMTKELKQLISSLSKVKE
;
A
#
# COMPACT_ATOMS: atom_id res chain seq x y z
N MET A 1 -10.09 8.78 -7.67
CA MET A 1 -9.49 8.19 -6.45
C MET A 1 -7.97 8.27 -6.59
N LYS A 2 -7.26 8.69 -5.55
CA LYS A 2 -5.80 8.79 -5.56
C LYS A 2 -5.20 7.82 -4.55
N ILE A 3 -4.16 7.10 -4.96
CA ILE A 3 -3.46 6.13 -4.12
C ILE A 3 -1.99 6.49 -4.08
N ASN A 4 -1.46 6.79 -2.91
CA ASN A 4 -0.03 6.98 -2.71
C ASN A 4 0.57 5.73 -2.07
N LEU A 5 1.54 5.12 -2.75
CA LEU A 5 2.30 3.98 -2.27
C LEU A 5 3.74 4.42 -2.02
N GLU A 6 4.13 4.43 -0.76
CA GLU A 6 5.52 4.62 -0.35
C GLU A 6 6.08 3.28 0.10
N ARG A 7 7.30 2.98 -0.32
CA ARG A 7 8.09 1.85 0.15
C ARG A 7 9.44 2.36 0.60
N SER A 8 9.84 1.98 1.80
CA SER A 8 11.14 2.31 2.37
C SER A 8 11.78 1.09 3.01
N GLY A 9 13.11 1.05 3.10
CA GLY A 9 13.85 -0.06 3.71
C GLY A 9 14.58 -0.93 2.69
N GLY A 10 14.79 -2.21 3.03
CA GLY A 10 15.69 -3.10 2.30
C GLY A 10 17.17 -2.78 2.52
N ILE A 11 18.04 -3.62 1.96
CA ILE A 11 19.49 -3.39 1.95
C ILE A 11 19.78 -2.04 1.28
N MET A 12 20.54 -1.17 1.97
CA MET A 12 20.86 0.22 1.56
C MET A 12 19.79 1.31 1.84
N GLY A 13 18.62 0.98 2.38
CA GLY A 13 17.65 2.00 2.84
C GLY A 13 16.97 2.79 1.71
N SER A 14 16.67 2.14 0.59
CA SER A 14 16.04 2.77 -0.57
C SER A 14 14.62 3.24 -0.25
N VAL A 15 14.25 4.43 -0.72
CA VAL A 15 12.88 4.97 -0.65
C VAL A 15 12.33 5.15 -2.05
N SER A 16 11.15 4.61 -2.30
CA SER A 16 10.40 4.79 -3.53
C SER A 16 8.98 5.20 -3.20
N SER A 17 8.51 6.29 -3.80
CA SER A 17 7.12 6.75 -3.68
C SER A 17 6.49 6.78 -5.07
N ARG A 18 5.23 6.35 -5.15
CA ARG A 18 4.44 6.39 -6.37
C ARG A 18 3.04 6.84 -6.02
N THR A 19 2.54 7.80 -6.80
CA THR A 19 1.15 8.24 -6.72
C THR A 19 0.40 7.76 -7.95
N ILE A 20 -0.69 7.05 -7.75
CA ILE A 20 -1.57 6.53 -8.78
C ILE A 20 -2.88 7.32 -8.71
N ASP A 21 -3.27 7.91 -9.83
CA ASP A 21 -4.56 8.58 -9.97
C ASP A 21 -5.46 7.71 -10.83
N THR A 22 -6.51 7.12 -10.23
CA THR A 22 -7.41 6.21 -10.95
C THR A 22 -8.16 6.90 -12.07
N ASP A 23 -8.34 8.22 -11.99
CA ASP A 23 -9.02 9.00 -13.03
C ASP A 23 -8.16 9.11 -14.31
N LYS A 24 -6.86 8.80 -14.22
CA LYS A 24 -5.93 8.69 -15.35
C LYS A 24 -5.76 7.27 -15.88
N LEU A 25 -6.35 6.27 -15.20
CA LEU A 25 -6.23 4.87 -15.60
C LEU A 25 -7.37 4.46 -16.52
N SER A 26 -7.16 3.35 -17.24
CA SER A 26 -8.27 2.69 -17.93
C SER A 26 -9.33 2.23 -16.92
N GLN A 27 -10.60 2.20 -17.35
CA GLN A 27 -11.72 1.80 -16.50
C GLN A 27 -11.53 0.40 -15.89
N SER A 28 -10.91 -0.53 -16.64
CA SER A 28 -10.57 -1.88 -16.17
C SER A 28 -9.58 -1.84 -15.01
N GLN A 29 -8.48 -1.09 -15.14
CA GLN A 29 -7.47 -0.96 -14.08
C GLN A 29 -8.02 -0.23 -12.85
N ALA A 30 -8.79 0.84 -13.06
CA ALA A 30 -9.43 1.56 -11.96
C ALA A 30 -10.40 0.67 -11.18
N THR A 31 -11.14 -0.21 -11.87
CA THR A 31 -12.05 -1.17 -11.26
C THR A 31 -11.29 -2.24 -10.48
N GLU A 32 -10.24 -2.84 -11.05
CA GLU A 32 -9.39 -3.82 -10.36
C GLU A 32 -8.82 -3.26 -9.05
N LEU A 33 -8.33 -2.02 -9.07
CA LEU A 33 -7.79 -1.38 -7.86
C LEU A 33 -8.85 -1.15 -6.79
N LYS A 34 -10.08 -0.77 -7.18
CA LYS A 34 -11.21 -0.62 -6.25
C LYS A 34 -11.63 -1.96 -5.64
N GLU A 35 -11.66 -3.02 -6.44
CA GLU A 35 -11.96 -4.36 -5.96
C GLU A 35 -10.90 -4.84 -4.96
N LEU A 36 -9.60 -4.63 -5.25
CA LEU A 36 -8.52 -5.00 -4.33
C LEU A 36 -8.57 -4.22 -3.01
N LEU A 37 -8.93 -2.93 -3.05
CA LEU A 37 -9.14 -2.13 -1.83
C LEU A 37 -10.32 -2.63 -1.01
N THR A 38 -11.40 -3.05 -1.67
CA THR A 38 -12.58 -3.61 -1.02
C THR A 38 -12.25 -4.97 -0.41
N HIS A 39 -11.60 -5.86 -1.17
CA HIS A 39 -11.21 -7.20 -0.71
C HIS A 39 -10.17 -7.21 0.41
N SER A 40 -9.40 -6.13 0.57
CA SER A 40 -8.46 -5.97 1.68
C SER A 40 -9.07 -5.27 2.90
N ASP A 41 -10.37 -4.95 2.84
CA ASP A 41 -11.09 -4.14 3.82
C ASP A 41 -10.29 -2.88 4.19
N PHE A 42 -9.68 -2.25 3.18
CA PHE A 42 -8.57 -1.31 3.39
C PHE A 42 -8.92 -0.18 4.36
N PHE A 43 -10.13 0.37 4.24
CA PHE A 43 -10.63 1.46 5.08
C PHE A 43 -10.98 1.02 6.51
N GLU A 44 -11.18 -0.27 6.75
CA GLU A 44 -11.42 -0.86 8.07
C GLU A 44 -10.12 -1.34 8.74
N LEU A 45 -9.02 -1.42 7.98
CA LEU A 45 -7.71 -1.74 8.53
C LEU A 45 -7.29 -0.67 9.53
N SER A 46 -6.81 -1.09 10.70
CA SER A 46 -6.09 -0.19 11.61
C SER A 46 -4.93 0.47 10.87
N SER A 47 -4.79 1.79 11.03
CA SER A 47 -3.72 2.60 10.41
C SER A 47 -2.31 2.08 10.75
N LEU A 48 -2.20 1.37 11.86
CA LEU A 48 -1.02 0.62 12.28
C LEU A 48 -1.32 -0.87 12.26
N ARG A 49 -0.89 -1.58 11.20
CA ARG A 49 -0.72 -3.06 11.21
C ARG A 49 0.66 -3.43 11.78
N SER A 50 1.12 -2.69 12.78
CA SER A 50 2.44 -2.84 13.41
C SER A 50 2.38 -3.87 14.55
N ASN A 51 1.98 -5.11 14.27
CA ASN A 51 2.08 -6.21 15.25
C ASN A 51 3.41 -6.96 15.17
N VAL A 52 4.41 -6.40 14.50
CA VAL A 52 5.80 -6.77 14.78
C VAL A 52 6.41 -5.55 15.42
N ALA A 53 6.36 -5.53 16.76
CA ALA A 53 7.20 -4.67 17.56
C ALA A 53 8.58 -4.64 16.92
N SER A 54 9.14 -3.44 16.76
CA SER A 54 10.54 -3.24 16.43
C SER A 54 11.38 -4.01 17.46
N GLN A 55 11.62 -5.30 17.23
CA GLN A 55 12.62 -6.03 17.97
C GLN A 55 13.93 -5.37 17.55
N LYS A 56 14.56 -4.69 18.52
CA LYS A 56 15.90 -4.14 18.39
C LYS A 56 16.80 -5.20 17.76
N GLY A 57 17.23 -4.95 16.53
CA GLY A 57 17.90 -5.92 15.67
C GLY A 57 17.40 -5.76 14.24
N ALA A 58 17.92 -4.74 13.55
CA ALA A 58 17.58 -4.37 12.20
C ALA A 58 17.56 -5.59 11.28
N ALA A 59 16.37 -6.01 10.88
CA ALA A 59 16.19 -6.84 9.72
C ALA A 59 15.81 -5.95 8.54
N ASP A 60 16.32 -6.28 7.36
CA ASP A 60 16.22 -5.53 6.09
C ASP A 60 14.79 -5.50 5.50
N TYR A 61 13.77 -5.42 6.35
CA TYR A 61 12.37 -5.44 5.94
C TYR A 61 12.02 -4.20 5.13
N TYR A 62 11.16 -4.39 4.14
CA TYR A 62 10.51 -3.28 3.47
C TYR A 62 9.30 -2.84 4.30
N THR A 63 9.23 -1.53 4.56
CA THR A 63 8.06 -0.85 5.10
C THR A 63 7.28 -0.24 3.95
N TYR A 64 5.96 -0.39 3.99
CA TYR A 64 5.02 0.17 3.03
C TYR A 64 4.07 1.11 3.76
N ASN A 65 3.92 2.34 3.25
CA ASN A 65 2.83 3.23 3.63
C ASN A 65 1.92 3.36 2.42
N ILE A 66 0.66 2.94 2.56
CA ILE A 66 -0.35 3.10 1.52
C ILE A 66 -1.33 4.14 2.02
N THR A 67 -1.56 5.20 1.25
CA THR A 67 -2.57 6.22 1.53
C THR A 67 -3.56 6.25 0.39
N VAL A 68 -4.84 6.10 0.69
CA VAL A 68 -5.92 6.11 -0.28
C VAL A 68 -6.81 7.33 0.01
N GLU A 69 -7.05 8.11 -1.03
CA GLU A 69 -7.90 9.31 -1.02
C GLU A 69 -9.02 9.09 -2.05
N ASP A 70 -10.25 8.92 -1.57
CA ASP A 70 -11.45 8.76 -2.38
C ASP A 70 -12.49 9.81 -1.99
N GLY A 71 -12.51 10.94 -2.71
CA GLY A 71 -13.31 12.10 -2.34
C GLY A 71 -12.91 12.66 -0.98
N GLU A 72 -13.86 12.69 -0.04
CA GLU A 72 -13.63 13.14 1.35
C GLU A 72 -13.01 12.05 2.24
N LYS A 73 -12.98 10.79 1.79
CA LYS A 73 -12.42 9.68 2.56
C LYS A 73 -10.92 9.60 2.33
N LYS A 74 -10.15 9.71 3.42
CA LYS A 74 -8.70 9.51 3.41
C LYS A 74 -8.32 8.49 4.47
N HIS A 75 -7.62 7.44 4.06
CA HIS A 75 -7.11 6.43 4.98
C HIS A 75 -5.68 6.05 4.67
N SER A 76 -4.89 5.82 5.72
CA SER A 76 -3.48 5.47 5.59
C SER A 76 -3.17 4.24 6.43
N VAL A 77 -2.54 3.26 5.80
CA VAL A 77 -2.15 1.98 6.40
C VAL A 77 -0.66 1.81 6.25
N LYS A 78 0.01 1.55 7.37
CA LYS A 78 1.44 1.21 7.42
C LYS A 78 1.63 -0.26 7.79
N CYS A 79 2.41 -0.97 6.98
CA CYS A 79 2.76 -2.38 7.20
C CYS A 79 4.19 -2.69 6.75
N THR A 80 4.71 -3.85 7.17
CA THR A 80 5.99 -4.39 6.68
C THR A 80 5.73 -5.62 5.79
N ASP A 81 6.70 -5.99 4.97
CA ASP A 81 6.63 -7.18 4.12
C ASP A 81 6.39 -8.50 4.86
N ILE A 82 6.84 -8.59 6.12
CA ILE A 82 6.59 -9.75 6.99
C ILE A 82 5.24 -9.72 7.72
N ALA A 83 4.62 -8.55 7.86
CA ALA A 83 3.36 -8.36 8.60
C ALA A 83 2.15 -8.09 7.68
N MET A 84 2.36 -8.03 6.37
CA MET A 84 1.28 -7.80 5.40
C MET A 84 0.44 -9.05 5.18
N THR A 85 -0.88 -8.86 5.06
CA THR A 85 -1.79 -9.92 4.64
C THR A 85 -1.65 -10.18 3.14
N LYS A 86 -2.19 -11.30 2.66
CA LYS A 86 -2.11 -11.71 1.25
C LYS A 86 -2.78 -10.68 0.33
N GLU A 87 -3.88 -10.11 0.79
CA GLU A 87 -4.71 -9.11 0.12
C GLU A 87 -3.92 -7.80 -0.07
N LEU A 88 -3.25 -7.32 0.98
CA LEU A 88 -2.37 -6.14 0.89
C LEU A 88 -1.19 -6.39 -0.06
N LYS A 89 -0.61 -7.60 -0.03
CA LYS A 89 0.46 -7.97 -0.95
C LYS A 89 -0.01 -7.92 -2.41
N GLN A 90 -1.22 -8.39 -2.70
CA GLN A 90 -1.82 -8.31 -4.04
C GLN A 90 -2.06 -6.86 -4.46
N LEU A 91 -2.62 -6.03 -3.57
CA LEU A 91 -2.82 -4.59 -3.82
C LEU A 91 -1.50 -3.89 -4.17
N ILE A 92 -0.46 -4.05 -3.35
CA ILE A 92 0.88 -3.45 -3.58
C ILE A 92 1.46 -3.92 -4.93
N SER A 93 1.33 -5.21 -5.23
CA SER A 93 1.78 -5.78 -6.50
C SER A 93 1.05 -5.16 -7.69
N SER A 94 -0.28 -5.01 -7.64
CA SER A 94 -1.05 -4.37 -8.72
C SER A 94 -0.64 -2.91 -8.88
N LEU A 95 -0.54 -2.13 -7.79
CA LEU A 95 -0.10 -0.73 -7.80
C LEU A 95 1.31 -0.55 -8.41
N SER A 96 2.20 -1.51 -8.19
CA SER A 96 3.56 -1.49 -8.76
C SER A 96 3.58 -1.78 -10.27
N LYS A 97 2.56 -2.47 -10.80
CA LYS A 97 2.43 -2.83 -12.22
C LYS A 97 1.68 -1.78 -13.04
N VAL A 98 0.88 -0.93 -12.39
CA VAL A 98 0.24 0.20 -13.07
C VAL A 98 1.30 1.04 -13.77
N LYS A 99 1.13 1.26 -15.06
CA LYS A 99 1.92 2.22 -15.84
C LYS A 99 1.00 3.41 -16.09
N GLU A 100 1.47 4.60 -15.70
CA GLU A 100 0.83 5.88 -16.03
C GLU A 100 0.91 6.15 -17.54
#